data_AF-A0A0K8UP96-F1
#
_entry.id   AF-A0A0K8UP96-F1
#
_cell.length_a   1.000
_cell.length_b   1.000
_cell.length_c   1.000
_cell.angle_alpha   90.00
_cell.angle_beta   90.00
_cell.angle_gamma   90.00
#
_symmetry.space_group_name_H-M   'P 1'
#
loop_
_entity.id
_entity.type
_entity.pdbx_description
1 polymer ?
#
loop_
_entity_poly.entity_id
_entity_poly.type
_entity_poly.pdbx_seq_one_letter_code
_entity_poly.pdbx_strand_id
1 'polypeptide(L)'
;MLEDIQEVSQDVLTDVIKDLHAIEDLHISLSRTVVLQHHHIDSFVESLRTTLEINARFSISLRRLHFYTNAERTRTFIALKVDNMHYDKVHKLMEKVDVVMTEYRLQRFYEEPSFHISFLWCLGDKVSVLNEYLDTLESAINVVLGESNAFSLFVKEINCKSGNKEFIFKLK
;
A
#
# COMPACT_ATOMS: atom_id res chain seq x y z
N MET A 1 16.70 -5.72 1.83
CA MET A 1 15.91 -5.14 2.95
C MET A 1 14.45 -5.53 2.87
N LEU A 2 13.69 -5.14 1.83
CA LEU A 2 12.28 -5.56 1.75
C LEU A 2 12.11 -7.01 1.29
N GLU A 3 12.96 -7.49 0.39
CA GLU A 3 13.11 -8.92 0.08
C GLU A 3 13.45 -9.71 1.35
N ASP A 4 14.38 -9.22 2.16
CA ASP A 4 14.75 -9.83 3.45
C ASP A 4 13.56 -9.86 4.44
N ILE A 5 12.69 -8.82 4.45
CA ILE A 5 11.45 -8.81 5.23
C ILE A 5 10.47 -9.87 4.72
N GLN A 6 10.37 -10.06 3.40
CA GLN A 6 9.54 -11.10 2.81
C GLN A 6 10.06 -12.49 3.17
N GLU A 7 11.37 -12.73 2.99
CA GLU A 7 12.04 -13.99 3.29
C GLU A 7 11.87 -14.37 4.77
N VAL A 8 12.23 -13.48 5.70
CA VAL A 8 12.11 -13.78 7.15
C VAL A 8 10.66 -14.02 7.57
N SER A 9 9.71 -13.29 6.97
CA SER A 9 8.29 -13.47 7.29
C SER A 9 7.73 -14.77 6.72
N GLN A 10 8.21 -15.19 5.54
CA GLN A 10 7.86 -16.48 4.95
C GLN A 10 8.41 -17.63 5.78
N ASP A 11 9.65 -17.55 6.24
CA ASP A 11 10.26 -18.56 7.11
C ASP A 11 9.48 -18.72 8.42
N VAL A 12 9.12 -17.62 9.08
CA VAL A 12 8.32 -17.63 10.31
C VAL A 12 6.95 -18.28 10.12
N LEU A 13 6.35 -18.12 8.93
CA LEU A 13 4.98 -18.56 8.65
C LEU A 13 4.88 -19.85 7.84
N THR A 14 6.01 -20.47 7.47
CA THR A 14 6.04 -21.62 6.55
C THR A 14 5.16 -22.78 7.02
N ASP A 15 5.15 -23.07 8.32
CA ASP A 15 4.33 -24.16 8.89
C ASP A 15 2.91 -23.72 9.31
N VAL A 16 2.61 -22.42 9.20
CA VAL A 16 1.36 -21.81 9.68
C VAL A 16 0.41 -21.51 8.52
N ILE A 17 0.94 -20.90 7.46
CA ILE A 17 0.18 -20.46 6.29
C ILE A 17 0.70 -21.19 5.06
N LYS A 18 -0.15 -22.07 4.51
CA LYS A 18 0.10 -22.67 3.19
C LYS A 18 -0.03 -21.63 2.09
N ASP A 19 0.80 -21.74 1.07
CA ASP A 19 0.76 -20.90 -0.14
C ASP A 19 0.83 -19.40 0.18
N LEU A 20 1.82 -19.01 0.97
CA LEU A 20 2.13 -17.60 1.26
C LEU A 20 3.00 -17.02 0.13
N HIS A 21 2.47 -16.02 -0.55
CA HIS A 21 3.07 -15.45 -1.77
C HIS A 21 3.65 -14.06 -1.52
N ALA A 22 4.83 -13.81 -2.09
CA ALA A 22 5.41 -12.47 -2.13
C ALA A 22 4.67 -11.54 -3.10
N ILE A 23 4.61 -10.26 -2.74
CA ILE A 23 4.10 -9.19 -3.61
C ILE A 23 5.28 -8.54 -4.31
N GLU A 24 5.29 -8.60 -5.64
CA GLU A 24 6.35 -8.00 -6.46
C GLU A 24 6.16 -6.48 -6.61
N ASP A 25 4.92 -6.03 -6.89
CA ASP A 25 4.62 -4.62 -7.12
C ASP A 25 4.08 -3.93 -5.87
N LEU A 26 5.03 -3.46 -5.08
CA LEU A 26 4.81 -2.87 -3.77
C LEU A 26 4.39 -1.41 -3.91
N HIS A 27 3.25 -1.08 -3.32
CA HIS A 27 2.65 0.25 -3.47
C HIS A 27 1.89 0.67 -2.21
N ILE A 28 1.66 1.98 -2.08
CA ILE A 28 0.69 2.54 -1.15
C ILE A 28 -0.52 2.98 -1.96
N SER A 29 -1.67 2.38 -1.68
CA SER A 29 -2.91 2.75 -2.37
C SER A 29 -3.37 4.15 -1.95
N LEU A 30 -3.70 4.98 -2.95
CA LEU A 30 -4.29 6.32 -2.79
C LEU A 30 -5.74 6.39 -3.28
N SER A 31 -6.27 5.29 -3.83
CA SER A 31 -7.65 5.18 -4.30
C SER A 31 -8.17 3.75 -4.12
N ARG A 32 -9.49 3.59 -4.18
CA ARG A 32 -10.12 2.29 -4.35
C ARG A 32 -10.03 1.87 -5.82
N THR A 33 -10.16 0.57 -6.08
CA THR A 33 -10.44 0.12 -7.45
C THR A 33 -11.82 0.60 -7.86
N VAL A 34 -11.90 1.34 -8.97
CA VAL A 34 -13.14 1.88 -9.52
C VAL A 34 -13.23 1.56 -11.00
N VAL A 35 -14.45 1.57 -11.54
CA VAL A 35 -14.67 1.37 -12.97
C VAL A 35 -14.76 2.74 -13.64
N LEU A 36 -13.83 3.01 -14.56
CA LEU A 36 -13.81 4.23 -15.37
C LEU A 36 -14.16 3.89 -16.82
N GLN A 37 -15.01 4.69 -17.43
CA GLN A 37 -15.35 4.55 -18.85
C GLN A 37 -14.12 4.84 -19.72
N HIS A 38 -13.91 4.03 -20.77
CA HIS A 38 -12.69 4.09 -21.58
C HIS A 38 -12.39 5.50 -22.13
N HIS A 39 -13.41 6.22 -22.59
CA HIS A 39 -13.27 7.56 -23.17
C HIS A 39 -12.89 8.63 -22.14
N HIS A 40 -13.05 8.37 -20.84
CA HIS A 40 -12.63 9.28 -19.77
C HIS A 40 -11.19 9.03 -19.30
N ILE A 41 -10.52 7.96 -19.73
CA ILE A 41 -9.18 7.60 -19.20
C ILE A 41 -8.18 8.73 -19.43
N ASP A 42 -8.09 9.24 -20.66
CA ASP A 42 -7.07 10.23 -21.00
C ASP A 42 -7.31 11.56 -20.25
N SER A 43 -8.56 12.03 -20.18
CA SER A 43 -8.89 13.24 -19.44
C SER A 43 -8.69 13.06 -17.93
N PHE A 44 -9.02 11.89 -17.37
CA PHE A 44 -8.84 11.57 -15.96
C PHE A 44 -7.35 11.58 -15.58
N VAL A 45 -6.51 10.97 -16.41
CA VAL A 45 -5.05 10.95 -16.22
C VAL A 45 -4.48 12.37 -16.30
N GLU A 46 -4.99 13.23 -17.19
CA GLU A 46 -4.56 14.63 -17.27
C GLU A 46 -4.99 15.44 -16.03
N SER A 47 -6.21 15.24 -15.54
CA SER A 47 -6.67 15.84 -14.27
C SER A 47 -5.79 15.42 -13.09
N LEU A 48 -5.43 14.13 -13.00
CA LEU A 48 -4.47 13.64 -12.00
C LEU A 48 -3.10 14.28 -12.16
N ARG A 49 -2.56 14.32 -13.38
CA ARG A 49 -1.26 14.92 -13.68
C ARG A 49 -1.20 16.36 -13.19
N THR A 50 -2.16 17.19 -13.61
CA THR A 50 -2.22 18.61 -13.27
C THR A 50 -2.33 18.82 -11.75
N THR A 51 -3.15 18.00 -11.08
CA THR A 51 -3.38 18.10 -9.63
C THR A 51 -2.15 17.68 -8.81
N LEU A 52 -1.39 16.69 -9.29
CA LEU A 52 -0.28 16.07 -8.57
C LEU A 52 1.11 16.66 -8.93
N GLU A 53 1.25 17.36 -10.05
CA GLU A 53 2.55 17.85 -10.57
C GLU A 53 3.28 18.80 -9.59
N ILE A 54 2.53 19.50 -8.73
CA ILE A 54 3.10 20.46 -7.76
C ILE A 54 3.61 19.79 -6.48
N ASN A 55 3.36 18.50 -6.28
CA ASN A 55 3.77 17.80 -5.07
C ASN A 55 5.27 17.52 -5.08
N ALA A 56 5.94 17.94 -4.00
CA ALA A 56 7.34 17.61 -3.78
C ALA A 56 7.52 16.12 -3.44
N ARG A 57 8.67 15.56 -3.79
CA ARG A 57 9.12 14.25 -3.30
C ARG A 57 9.25 14.28 -1.78
N PHE A 58 9.01 13.14 -1.14
CA PHE A 58 9.04 13.08 0.32
C PHE A 58 9.47 11.70 0.80
N SER A 59 10.09 11.68 1.99
CA SER A 59 10.37 10.45 2.70
C SER A 59 9.23 10.09 3.64
N ILE A 60 8.99 8.78 3.77
CA ILE A 60 8.12 8.16 4.75
C ILE A 60 8.85 7.00 5.43
N SER A 61 8.32 6.59 6.57
CA SER A 61 8.70 5.36 7.26
C SER A 61 7.47 4.48 7.47
N LEU A 62 7.67 3.17 7.48
CA LEU A 62 6.67 2.15 7.79
C LEU A 62 7.20 1.26 8.91
N ARG A 63 6.37 0.98 9.90
CA ARG A 63 6.84 0.28 11.12
C ARG A 63 5.87 -0.74 11.67
N ARG A 64 4.58 -0.41 11.74
CA ARG A 64 3.60 -1.26 12.44
C ARG A 64 3.13 -2.36 11.51
N LEU A 65 3.30 -3.62 11.92
CA LEU A 65 2.75 -4.75 11.21
C LEU A 65 1.23 -4.76 11.35
N HIS A 66 0.54 -5.11 10.26
CA HIS A 66 -0.91 -5.26 10.27
C HIS A 66 -1.35 -6.28 9.22
N PHE A 67 -2.46 -6.95 9.48
CA PHE A 67 -3.05 -7.93 8.58
C PHE A 67 -4.36 -7.40 8.02
N TYR A 68 -4.45 -7.32 6.70
CA TYR A 68 -5.64 -6.83 6.00
C TYR A 68 -6.33 -7.97 5.26
N THR A 69 -7.64 -7.84 5.06
CA THR A 69 -8.37 -8.67 4.08
C THR A 69 -8.85 -7.80 2.93
N ASN A 70 -9.05 -8.41 1.76
CA ASN A 70 -9.88 -7.77 0.76
C ASN A 70 -11.35 -7.72 1.23
N ALA A 71 -12.17 -6.91 0.58
CA ALA A 71 -13.58 -6.72 0.95
C ALA A 71 -14.36 -8.05 0.99
N GLU A 72 -14.04 -8.99 0.10
CA GLU A 72 -14.69 -10.30 0.02
C GLU A 72 -14.13 -11.33 1.02
N ARG A 73 -13.08 -10.98 1.78
CA ARG A 73 -12.36 -11.85 2.73
C ARG A 73 -11.86 -13.16 2.11
N THR A 74 -11.56 -13.13 0.81
CA THR A 74 -11.00 -14.27 0.06
C THR A 74 -9.48 -14.25 0.01
N ARG A 75 -8.85 -13.16 0.46
CA ARG A 75 -7.40 -12.99 0.55
C ARG A 75 -7.03 -12.24 1.83
N THR A 76 -5.91 -12.62 2.42
CA THR A 76 -5.30 -11.92 3.54
C THR A 76 -3.93 -11.38 3.11
N PHE A 77 -3.62 -10.16 3.51
CA PHE A 77 -2.38 -9.44 3.19
C PHE A 77 -1.63 -9.15 4.48
N ILE A 78 -0.31 -9.32 4.43
CA ILE A 78 0.60 -8.92 5.50
C ILE A 78 1.25 -7.62 5.06
N ALA A 79 1.18 -6.60 5.91
CA ALA A 79 1.54 -5.24 5.52
C ALA A 79 2.21 -4.45 6.65
N LEU A 80 3.09 -3.53 6.25
CA LEU A 80 3.62 -2.50 7.15
C LEU A 80 2.83 -1.20 6.96
N LYS A 81 2.35 -0.61 8.04
CA LYS A 81 1.64 0.67 8.03
C LYS A 81 2.61 1.85 7.99
N VAL A 82 2.23 2.89 7.26
CA VAL A 82 2.88 4.19 7.30
C VAL A 82 2.86 4.71 8.73
N ASP A 83 4.00 5.21 9.19
CA ASP A 83 4.14 5.82 10.50
C ASP A 83 3.21 7.02 10.65
N ASN A 84 2.63 7.19 11.84
CA ASN A 84 1.78 8.32 12.18
C ASN A 84 2.47 9.67 11.89
N MET A 85 3.79 9.76 12.07
CA MET A 85 4.55 10.99 11.75
C MET A 85 4.51 11.37 10.26
N HIS A 86 4.23 10.40 9.39
CA HIS A 86 4.20 10.55 7.94
C HIS A 86 2.79 10.47 7.35
N TYR A 87 1.78 10.18 8.18
CA TYR A 87 0.39 10.02 7.75
C TYR A 87 -0.11 11.23 6.95
N ASP A 88 0.05 12.44 7.49
CA ASP A 88 -0.45 13.67 6.86
C ASP A 88 0.14 13.93 5.48
N LYS A 89 1.39 13.49 5.22
CA LYS A 89 2.02 13.65 3.91
C LYS A 89 1.30 12.80 2.85
N VAL A 90 1.00 11.54 3.20
CA VAL A 90 0.29 10.62 2.32
C VAL A 90 -1.19 11.00 2.22
N HIS A 91 -1.80 11.42 3.33
CA HIS A 91 -3.19 11.86 3.36
C HIS A 91 -3.45 13.04 2.44
N LYS A 92 -2.62 14.10 2.49
CA LYS A 92 -2.74 15.26 1.59
C LYS A 92 -2.60 14.89 0.12
N LEU A 93 -1.86 13.83 -0.19
CA LEU A 93 -1.73 13.31 -1.54
C LEU A 93 -2.99 12.55 -1.97
N MET A 94 -3.54 11.72 -1.07
CA MET A 94 -4.80 11.03 -1.28
C MET A 94 -5.96 12.03 -1.46
N GLU A 95 -6.05 13.09 -0.65
CA GLU A 95 -7.10 14.11 -0.79
C GLU A 95 -7.11 14.76 -2.18
N LYS A 96 -5.93 15.01 -2.74
CA LYS A 96 -5.78 15.50 -4.12
C LYS A 96 -6.28 14.50 -5.16
N VAL A 97 -6.01 13.21 -4.96
CA VAL A 97 -6.59 12.15 -5.80
C VAL A 97 -8.11 12.14 -5.66
N ASP A 98 -8.64 12.25 -4.44
CA ASP A 98 -10.08 12.27 -4.16
C ASP A 98 -10.84 13.44 -4.80
N VAL A 99 -10.20 14.60 -4.96
CA VAL A 99 -10.74 15.72 -5.77
C VAL A 99 -11.01 15.25 -7.20
N VAL A 100 -10.02 14.65 -7.85
CA VAL A 100 -10.16 14.13 -9.21
C VAL A 100 -11.15 12.97 -9.27
N MET A 101 -11.16 12.07 -8.27
CA MET A 101 -12.17 11.00 -8.20
C MET A 101 -13.59 11.59 -8.20
N THR A 102 -13.81 12.68 -7.45
CA THR A 102 -15.10 13.35 -7.34
C THR A 102 -15.52 14.04 -8.64
N GLU A 103 -14.58 14.69 -9.35
CA GLU A 103 -14.84 15.31 -10.67
C GLU A 103 -15.43 14.31 -11.68
N TYR A 104 -14.99 13.06 -11.61
CA TYR A 104 -15.44 11.97 -12.49
C TYR A 104 -16.58 11.14 -11.89
N ARG A 105 -17.19 11.58 -10.78
CA ARG A 105 -18.27 10.90 -10.05
C ARG A 105 -17.88 9.48 -9.60
N LEU A 106 -16.61 9.26 -9.32
CA LEU A 106 -16.07 8.01 -8.79
C LEU A 106 -16.11 8.04 -7.27
N GLN A 107 -16.06 6.85 -6.66
CA GLN A 107 -15.99 6.74 -5.21
C GLN A 107 -14.65 7.29 -4.70
N ARG A 108 -14.71 8.15 -3.68
CA ARG A 108 -13.55 8.58 -2.88
C ARG A 108 -12.90 7.41 -2.15
N PHE A 109 -11.73 7.65 -1.55
CA PHE A 109 -11.07 6.67 -0.70
C PHE A 109 -11.88 6.36 0.58
N TYR A 110 -11.36 5.47 1.42
CA TYR A 110 -12.02 5.07 2.67
C TYR A 110 -12.17 6.26 3.62
N GLU A 111 -13.29 6.32 4.37
CA GLU A 111 -13.54 7.39 5.36
C GLU A 111 -12.46 7.46 6.44
N GLU A 112 -11.94 6.30 6.84
CA GLU A 112 -10.76 6.17 7.71
C GLU A 112 -9.62 5.52 6.91
N PRO A 113 -8.78 6.31 6.22
CA PRO A 113 -7.67 5.80 5.42
C PRO A 113 -6.65 5.03 6.27
N SER A 114 -6.23 3.88 5.78
CA SER A 114 -5.11 3.14 6.37
C SER A 114 -4.02 2.95 5.31
N PHE A 115 -3.02 3.83 5.30
CA PHE A 115 -1.90 3.75 4.37
C PHE A 115 -0.90 2.68 4.81
N HIS A 116 -0.59 1.76 3.89
CA HIS A 116 0.27 0.61 4.15
C HIS A 116 0.89 0.11 2.85
N ILE A 117 1.94 -0.72 2.98
CA ILE A 117 2.48 -1.54 1.91
C ILE A 117 2.27 -2.99 2.30
N SER A 118 1.45 -3.69 1.52
CA SER A 118 1.34 -5.14 1.59
C SER A 118 2.54 -5.76 0.91
N PHE A 119 3.24 -6.67 1.61
CA PHE A 119 4.44 -7.32 1.09
C PHE A 119 4.29 -8.84 0.91
N LEU A 120 3.33 -9.47 1.60
CA LEU A 120 2.93 -10.87 1.36
C LEU A 120 1.40 -10.99 1.29
N TRP A 121 0.90 -12.07 0.69
CA TRP A 121 -0.52 -12.41 0.69
C TRP A 121 -0.78 -13.92 0.64
N CYS A 122 -1.96 -14.35 1.10
CA CYS A 122 -2.42 -15.74 1.02
C CYS A 122 -3.94 -15.81 0.78
N LEU A 123 -4.44 -17.00 0.45
CA LEU A 123 -5.87 -17.25 0.22
C LEU A 123 -6.66 -17.45 1.54
N GLY A 124 -7.90 -16.97 1.51
CA GLY A 124 -8.85 -17.01 2.62
C GLY A 124 -8.57 -15.95 3.69
N ASP A 125 -9.45 -15.91 4.68
CA ASP A 125 -9.27 -15.08 5.88
C ASP A 125 -8.39 -15.81 6.90
N LYS A 126 -7.19 -15.27 7.12
CA LYS A 126 -6.18 -15.79 8.04
C LYS A 126 -5.83 -14.79 9.14
N VAL A 127 -6.60 -13.71 9.30
CA VAL A 127 -6.26 -12.63 10.24
C VAL A 127 -6.16 -13.14 11.68
N SER A 128 -7.11 -13.98 12.11
CA SER A 128 -7.06 -14.54 13.47
C SER A 128 -5.80 -15.36 13.72
N VAL A 129 -5.46 -16.25 12.78
CA VAL A 129 -4.27 -17.11 12.87
C VAL A 129 -3.00 -16.25 12.85
N LEU A 130 -2.90 -15.29 11.94
CA LEU A 130 -1.74 -14.41 11.83
C LEU A 130 -1.53 -13.54 13.09
N ASN A 131 -2.61 -13.12 13.75
CA ASN A 131 -2.50 -12.37 15.00
C ASN A 131 -1.88 -13.19 16.14
N GLU A 132 -2.00 -14.52 16.14
CA GLU A 132 -1.32 -15.39 17.12
C GLU A 132 0.22 -15.36 16.96
N TYR A 133 0.70 -14.97 15.77
CA TYR A 133 2.13 -14.89 15.42
C TYR A 133 2.65 -13.46 15.30
N LEU A 134 1.84 -12.45 15.68
CA LEU A 134 2.17 -11.03 15.51
C LEU A 134 3.52 -10.68 16.17
N ASP A 135 3.69 -11.02 17.45
CA ASP A 135 4.92 -10.68 18.20
C ASP A 135 6.16 -11.38 17.64
N THR A 136 6.01 -12.62 17.17
CA THR A 136 7.10 -13.39 16.54
C THR A 136 7.51 -12.78 15.21
N LEU A 137 6.54 -12.40 14.38
CA LEU A 137 6.78 -11.71 13.11
C LEU A 137 7.41 -10.34 13.33
N GLU A 138 6.88 -9.53 14.25
CA GLU A 138 7.45 -8.22 14.55
C GLU A 138 8.90 -8.35 15.05
N SER A 139 9.17 -9.32 15.92
CA SER A 139 10.53 -9.59 16.39
C SER A 139 11.48 -9.96 15.25
N ALA A 140 11.06 -10.87 14.36
CA ALA A 140 11.88 -11.29 13.23
C ALA A 140 12.13 -10.16 12.21
N ILE A 141 11.09 -9.38 11.89
CA ILE A 141 11.19 -8.21 11.01
C ILE A 141 12.09 -7.14 11.64
N ASN A 142 12.00 -6.90 12.94
CA ASN A 142 12.84 -5.90 13.62
C ASN A 142 14.33 -6.27 13.60
N VAL A 143 14.68 -7.57 13.63
CA VAL A 143 16.08 -8.00 13.44
C VAL A 143 16.60 -7.55 12.06
N VAL A 144 15.78 -7.67 11.02
CA VAL A 144 16.11 -7.22 9.65
C VAL A 144 16.18 -5.69 9.55
N LEU A 145 15.26 -4.98 10.20
CA LEU A 145 15.21 -3.51 10.20
C LEU A 145 16.32 -2.86 11.05
N GLY A 146 16.96 -3.64 11.94
CA GLY A 146 18.01 -3.18 12.84
C GLY A 146 17.54 -2.06 13.77
N GLU A 147 18.47 -1.18 14.16
CA GLU A 147 18.22 -0.13 15.16
C GLU A 147 17.10 0.85 14.78
N SER A 148 16.81 1.00 13.49
CA SER A 148 15.75 1.91 13.02
C SER A 148 14.35 1.42 13.40
N ASN A 149 14.15 0.10 13.51
CA ASN A 149 12.84 -0.56 13.61
C ASN A 149 11.81 0.01 12.61
N ALA A 150 12.26 0.52 11.45
CA ALA A 150 11.40 1.19 10.49
C ALA A 150 11.93 1.05 9.07
N PHE A 151 11.05 0.65 8.16
CA PHE A 151 11.32 0.61 6.73
C PHE A 151 11.14 2.01 6.13
N SER A 152 12.23 2.64 5.70
CA SER A 152 12.19 3.99 5.13
C SER A 152 12.09 3.97 3.61
N LEU A 153 11.24 4.84 3.05
CA LEU A 153 11.04 4.97 1.62
C LEU A 153 11.12 6.42 1.18
N PHE A 154 11.68 6.65 0.00
CA PHE A 154 11.65 7.94 -0.68
C PHE A 154 10.65 7.90 -1.84
N VAL A 155 9.53 8.58 -1.67
CA VAL A 155 8.44 8.62 -2.66
C VAL A 155 8.77 9.67 -3.73
N LYS A 156 9.00 9.18 -4.95
CA LYS A 156 9.43 9.99 -6.10
C LYS A 156 8.37 10.16 -7.19
N GLU A 157 7.37 9.28 -7.20
CA GLU A 157 6.37 9.21 -8.27
C GLU A 157 5.09 8.55 -7.78
N ILE A 158 4.01 8.73 -8.57
CA ILE A 158 2.70 8.14 -8.38
C ILE A 158 2.34 7.38 -9.66
N ASN A 159 1.82 6.17 -9.52
CA ASN A 159 1.36 5.36 -10.65
C ASN A 159 -0.17 5.29 -10.66
N CYS A 160 -0.80 5.63 -11.77
CA CYS A 160 -2.21 5.36 -12.05
C CYS A 160 -2.31 4.18 -13.02
N LYS A 161 -2.91 3.08 -12.54
CA LYS A 161 -3.19 1.90 -13.37
C LYS A 161 -4.64 1.93 -13.87
N SER A 162 -4.83 1.72 -15.17
CA SER A 162 -6.15 1.62 -15.80
C SER A 162 -6.16 0.50 -16.82
N GLY A 163 -6.80 -0.63 -16.48
CA GLY A 163 -6.72 -1.85 -17.27
C GLY A 163 -5.28 -2.34 -17.39
N ASN A 164 -4.78 -2.44 -18.62
CA ASN A 164 -3.40 -2.82 -18.93
C ASN A 164 -2.46 -1.61 -19.16
N LYS A 165 -2.92 -0.39 -18.89
CA LYS A 165 -2.13 0.84 -19.04
C LYS A 165 -1.66 1.33 -17.68
N GLU A 166 -0.45 1.87 -17.66
CA GLU A 166 0.14 2.53 -16.50
C GLU A 166 0.56 3.95 -16.86
N PHE A 167 0.25 4.90 -15.97
CA PHE A 167 0.55 6.32 -16.14
C PHE A 167 1.33 6.81 -14.92
N ILE A 168 2.59 7.22 -15.13
CA ILE A 168 3.50 7.62 -14.06
C ILE A 168 3.58 9.15 -13.98
N PHE A 169 3.36 9.69 -12.78
CA PHE A 169 3.49 11.11 -12.47
C PHE A 169 4.67 11.32 -11.52
N LYS A 170 5.70 12.04 -11.98
CA LYS A 170 6.88 12.34 -11.17
C LYS A 170 6.61 13.48 -10.20
N LEU A 171 6.99 13.31 -8.95
CA LEU A 171 6.97 14.35 -7.94
C LEU A 171 8.22 15.25 -8.08
N LYS A 172 8.07 16.52 -7.73
CA LYS A 172 9.12 17.55 -7.85
C LYS A 172 10.21 17.40 -6.80
#